data_AF-A0A087D514-F1
#
_entry.id   AF-A0A087D514-F1
#
_cell.length_a   1.000
_cell.length_b   1.000
_cell.length_c   1.000
_cell.angle_alpha   90.00
_cell.angle_beta   90.00
_cell.angle_gamma   90.00
#
_symmetry.space_group_name_H-M   'P 1'
#
loop_
_entity.id
_entity.type
_entity.pdbx_description
1 polymer ?
#
loop_
_entity_poly.entity_id
_entity_poly.type
_entity_poly.pdbx_seq_one_letter_code
_entity_poly.pdbx_strand_id
1 'polypeptide(L)'
;MIRTNLCPKPAETLDTLDGVTSDWHDFKNGSMTSLQPGQYVASCNVTERSGANAVIQYWDEVNHVKFCDIHDVATGVNVMRLDVQTASDSCHFAVCGCKATDFLVERADTYDTAVGGGFRASSPATRCRAHRSVRRAGDVR
;
A
#
# COMPACT_ATOMS: atom_id res chain seq x y z
N MET A 1 -3.76 -24.31 -1.57
CA MET A 1 -4.76 -23.24 -1.77
C MET A 1 -4.15 -22.23 -2.74
N ILE A 2 -4.92 -21.78 -3.73
CA ILE A 2 -4.43 -20.85 -4.77
C ILE A 2 -4.73 -19.43 -4.28
N ARG A 3 -3.69 -18.58 -4.18
CA ARG A 3 -3.86 -17.14 -3.93
C ARG A 3 -4.39 -16.48 -5.20
N THR A 4 -5.41 -15.65 -5.08
CA THR A 4 -6.01 -14.95 -6.24
C THR A 4 -5.47 -13.54 -6.30
N ASN A 5 -4.61 -13.24 -7.28
CA ASN A 5 -4.22 -11.87 -7.55
C ASN A 5 -5.39 -11.12 -8.20
N LEU A 6 -5.81 -10.03 -7.57
CA LEU A 6 -6.88 -9.15 -8.06
C LEU A 6 -6.34 -8.10 -9.03
N CYS A 7 -5.02 -7.94 -9.14
CA CYS A 7 -4.44 -7.02 -10.11
C CYS A 7 -4.54 -7.59 -11.54
N PRO A 8 -5.00 -6.78 -12.51
CA PRO A 8 -5.28 -7.25 -13.87
C PRO A 8 -4.03 -7.44 -14.73
N LYS A 9 -2.87 -6.86 -14.35
CA LYS A 9 -1.62 -6.96 -15.10
C LYS A 9 -0.59 -7.80 -14.32
N PRO A 10 0.16 -8.70 -14.98
CA PRO A 10 1.34 -9.32 -14.35
C PRO A 10 2.27 -8.22 -13.85
N ALA A 11 2.76 -8.38 -12.61
CA ALA A 11 3.47 -7.34 -11.87
C ALA A 11 4.63 -6.77 -12.68
N GLU A 12 4.48 -5.53 -13.13
CA GLU A 12 5.61 -4.78 -13.68
C GLU A 12 6.62 -4.50 -12.56
N THR A 13 7.90 -4.55 -12.91
CA THR A 13 8.96 -4.05 -12.05
C THR A 13 8.82 -2.54 -11.94
N LEU A 14 8.60 -2.04 -10.72
CA LEU A 14 8.64 -0.62 -10.43
C LEU A 14 10.04 -0.28 -9.95
N ASP A 15 10.70 0.65 -10.63
CA ASP A 15 12.06 1.06 -10.36
C ASP A 15 12.11 2.58 -10.17
N THR A 16 12.12 3.00 -8.91
CA THR A 16 12.22 4.42 -8.53
C THR A 16 13.33 4.60 -7.50
N LEU A 17 14.51 4.06 -7.77
CA LEU A 17 15.63 4.13 -6.82
C LEU A 17 16.02 5.57 -6.47
N ASP A 18 16.04 6.50 -7.44
CA ASP A 18 16.41 7.89 -7.19
C ASP A 18 15.27 8.78 -6.67
N GLY A 19 14.10 8.19 -6.35
CA GLY A 19 12.92 8.94 -5.94
C GLY A 19 13.06 9.62 -4.58
N VAL A 20 12.56 10.85 -4.48
CA VAL A 20 12.47 11.63 -3.26
C VAL A 20 11.13 11.39 -2.59
N THR A 21 11.13 10.82 -1.38
CA THR A 21 9.88 10.43 -0.68
C THR A 21 8.95 11.57 -0.32
N SER A 22 9.44 12.81 -0.27
CA SER A 22 8.61 13.99 -0.07
C SER A 22 7.96 14.51 -1.36
N ASP A 23 8.46 14.09 -2.52
CA ASP A 23 7.87 14.43 -3.82
C ASP A 23 6.92 13.32 -4.26
N TRP A 24 5.64 13.65 -4.35
CA TRP A 24 4.61 12.70 -4.75
C TRP A 24 4.76 12.27 -6.22
N HIS A 25 5.42 13.07 -7.07
CA HIS A 25 5.63 12.74 -8.48
C HIS A 25 6.62 11.58 -8.70
N ASP A 26 7.49 11.35 -7.72
CA ASP A 26 8.46 10.27 -7.75
C ASP A 26 7.82 8.93 -7.43
N PHE A 27 6.65 8.91 -6.81
CA PHE A 27 5.88 7.68 -6.64
C PHE A 27 5.37 7.19 -8.01
N LYS A 28 5.83 6.00 -8.40
CA LYS A 28 5.38 5.33 -9.63
C LYS A 28 4.46 4.19 -9.32
N ASN A 29 3.39 4.07 -10.10
CA ASN A 29 2.33 3.12 -9.87
C ASN A 29 2.55 1.79 -10.59
N GLY A 30 2.23 0.69 -9.91
CA GLY A 30 1.87 -0.57 -10.56
C GLY A 30 0.45 -0.49 -11.15
N SER A 31 0.00 -1.53 -11.84
CA SER A 31 -1.34 -1.57 -12.45
C SER A 31 -2.45 -1.10 -11.50
N MET A 32 -3.29 -0.18 -11.97
CA MET A 32 -4.52 0.23 -11.26
C MET A 32 -5.42 -1.00 -11.04
N THR A 33 -6.10 -1.02 -9.89
CA THR A 33 -7.00 -2.11 -9.50
C THR A 33 -8.29 -1.53 -8.96
N SER A 34 -9.43 -2.06 -9.42
CA SER A 34 -10.71 -1.75 -8.79
C SER A 34 -10.92 -2.64 -7.57
N LEU A 35 -11.09 -2.02 -6.40
CA LEU A 35 -11.38 -2.71 -5.16
C LEU A 35 -12.78 -2.33 -4.66
N GLN A 36 -13.55 -3.35 -4.30
CA GLN A 36 -14.78 -3.19 -3.55
C GLN A 36 -14.48 -2.91 -2.07
N PRO A 37 -15.44 -2.44 -1.28
CA PRO A 37 -15.24 -2.31 0.15
C PRO A 37 -14.83 -3.63 0.80
N GLY A 38 -13.86 -3.58 1.71
CA GLY A 38 -13.37 -4.74 2.44
C GLY A 38 -11.89 -4.68 2.81
N GLN A 39 -11.44 -5.74 3.47
CA GLN A 39 -10.05 -5.90 3.91
C GLN A 39 -9.23 -6.68 2.88
N TYR A 40 -8.08 -6.12 2.52
CA TYR A 40 -7.16 -6.70 1.55
C TYR A 40 -5.74 -6.78 2.10
N VAL A 41 -4.95 -7.65 1.49
CA VAL A 41 -3.52 -7.77 1.70
C VAL A 41 -2.86 -7.45 0.37
N ALA A 42 -1.96 -6.48 0.39
CA ALA A 42 -1.06 -6.19 -0.71
C ALA A 42 0.35 -6.65 -0.34
N SER A 43 1.05 -7.25 -1.29
CA SER A 43 2.43 -7.69 -1.10
C SER A 43 3.27 -7.39 -2.32
N CYS A 44 4.56 -7.17 -2.12
CA CYS A 44 5.55 -7.06 -3.18
C CYS A 44 6.90 -7.59 -2.69
N ASN A 45 7.79 -7.91 -3.63
CA ASN A 45 9.17 -8.26 -3.36
C ASN A 45 10.09 -7.11 -3.73
N VAL A 46 10.79 -6.55 -2.75
CA VAL A 46 11.71 -5.43 -2.93
C VAL A 46 13.10 -6.00 -3.18
N THR A 47 13.60 -5.80 -4.39
CA THR A 47 14.89 -6.35 -4.81
C THR A 47 16.04 -5.40 -4.48
N GLU A 48 15.78 -4.10 -4.41
CA GLU A 48 16.78 -3.08 -4.18
C GLU A 48 16.17 -1.85 -3.49
N ARG A 49 16.97 -1.16 -2.67
CA ARG A 49 16.63 0.12 -2.05
C ARG A 49 17.81 1.07 -2.14
N SER A 50 17.56 2.33 -2.47
CA SER A 50 18.60 3.34 -2.63
C SER A 50 19.06 3.95 -1.30
N GLY A 51 18.30 3.77 -0.22
CA GLY A 51 18.61 4.35 1.08
C GLY A 51 17.71 3.85 2.20
N ALA A 52 17.86 4.46 3.38
CA ALA A 52 16.97 4.19 4.51
C ALA A 52 15.53 4.57 4.17
N ASN A 53 15.32 5.71 3.50
CA ASN A 53 13.99 6.27 3.29
C ASN A 53 13.20 5.62 2.14
N ALA A 54 13.37 4.33 1.83
CA ALA A 54 12.52 3.70 0.82
C ALA A 54 11.08 3.61 1.32
N VAL A 55 10.10 3.98 0.49
CA VAL A 55 8.68 3.99 0.85
C VAL A 55 7.86 3.23 -0.18
N ILE A 56 6.95 2.42 0.33
CA ILE A 56 5.87 1.82 -0.44
C ILE A 56 4.55 2.36 0.10
N GLN A 57 3.61 2.69 -0.77
CA GLN A 57 2.30 3.15 -0.36
C GLN A 57 1.17 2.56 -1.22
N TYR A 58 -0.02 2.56 -0.63
CA TYR A 58 -1.27 2.23 -1.30
C TYR A 58 -2.24 3.39 -1.11
N TRP A 59 -2.77 3.93 -2.21
CA TRP A 59 -3.69 5.07 -2.16
C TRP A 59 -4.83 4.94 -3.17
N ASP A 60 -5.80 5.81 -3.03
CA ASP A 60 -6.94 6.02 -3.93
C ASP A 60 -6.79 7.39 -4.63
N GLU A 61 -6.68 7.42 -5.97
CA GLU A 61 -6.53 8.69 -6.70
C GLU A 61 -7.78 9.54 -6.63
N VAL A 62 -8.93 8.93 -6.88
CA VAL A 62 -10.21 9.64 -7.00
C VAL A 62 -10.65 10.18 -5.65
N ASN A 63 -10.49 9.38 -4.59
CA ASN A 63 -10.90 9.80 -3.26
C ASN A 63 -9.81 10.56 -2.49
N HIS A 64 -8.59 10.67 -3.05
CA HIS A 64 -7.41 11.26 -2.40
C HIS A 64 -7.12 10.66 -1.01
N VAL A 65 -7.33 9.36 -0.85
CA VAL A 65 -7.16 8.65 0.43
C VAL A 65 -5.93 7.75 0.38
N LYS A 66 -4.99 7.96 1.30
CA LYS A 66 -3.92 6.99 1.56
C LYS A 66 -4.44 5.88 2.47
N PHE A 67 -4.41 4.65 1.99
CA PHE A 67 -4.85 3.48 2.76
C PHE A 67 -3.75 2.99 3.71
N CYS A 68 -2.52 2.88 3.21
CA CYS A 68 -1.36 2.47 4.01
C CYS A 68 -0.04 2.90 3.37
N ASP A 69 1.00 2.97 4.19
CA ASP A 69 2.39 3.10 3.76
C ASP A 69 3.33 2.27 4.64
N ILE A 70 4.44 1.86 4.05
CA ILE A 70 5.59 1.25 4.72
C ILE A 70 6.76 2.18 4.47
N HIS A 71 7.33 2.69 5.56
CA HIS A 71 8.57 3.47 5.54
C HIS A 71 9.73 2.55 5.87
N ASP A 72 10.92 2.94 5.45
CA ASP A 72 12.15 2.19 5.68
C ASP A 72 12.08 0.74 5.20
N VAL A 73 11.55 0.58 3.99
CA VAL A 73 11.25 -0.70 3.37
C VAL A 73 12.49 -1.61 3.33
N ALA A 74 12.32 -2.85 3.79
CA ALA A 74 13.36 -3.86 3.76
C ALA A 74 13.43 -4.54 2.38
N THR A 75 14.61 -5.02 1.99
CA THR A 75 14.73 -5.93 0.85
C THR A 75 14.07 -7.28 1.17
N GLY A 76 13.44 -7.89 0.17
CA GLY A 76 12.61 -9.08 0.32
C GLY A 76 11.10 -8.76 0.32
N VAL A 77 10.32 -9.72 0.83
CA VAL A 77 8.85 -9.65 0.78
C VAL A 77 8.34 -8.64 1.81
N ASN A 78 7.60 -7.65 1.31
CA ASN A 78 6.89 -6.67 2.11
C ASN A 78 5.39 -6.89 1.95
N VAL A 79 4.67 -6.88 3.07
CA VAL A 79 3.23 -7.15 3.13
C VAL A 79 2.55 -6.02 3.89
N MET A 80 1.47 -5.49 3.32
CA MET A 80 0.65 -4.44 3.91
C MET A 80 -0.82 -4.89 3.95
N ARG A 81 -1.53 -4.51 5.00
CA ARG A 81 -2.98 -4.70 5.11
C ARG A 81 -3.65 -3.36 4.86
N LEU A 82 -4.67 -3.37 4.00
CA LEU A 82 -5.46 -2.20 3.65
C LEU A 82 -6.95 -2.48 3.92
N ASP A 83 -7.66 -1.43 4.29
CA ASP A 83 -9.09 -1.46 4.56
C ASP A 83 -9.79 -0.44 3.66
N VAL A 84 -10.48 -0.94 2.63
CA VAL A 84 -11.15 -0.14 1.63
C VAL A 84 -12.57 0.11 2.12
N GLN A 85 -12.87 1.36 2.47
CA GLN A 85 -14.17 1.75 3.03
C GLN A 85 -15.21 2.04 1.95
N THR A 86 -14.76 2.55 0.80
CA THR A 86 -15.60 2.90 -0.35
C THR A 86 -15.04 2.22 -1.57
N ALA A 87 -15.91 1.69 -2.44
CA ALA A 87 -15.48 1.12 -3.71
C ALA A 87 -14.67 2.18 -4.48
N SER A 88 -13.53 1.79 -5.03
CA SER A 88 -12.73 2.65 -5.89
C SER A 88 -12.18 1.84 -7.05
N ASP A 89 -12.23 2.42 -8.24
CA ASP A 89 -11.60 1.94 -9.47
C ASP A 89 -10.17 2.46 -9.64
N SER A 90 -9.71 3.31 -8.73
CA SER A 90 -8.42 4.02 -8.81
C SER A 90 -7.44 3.68 -7.68
N CYS A 91 -7.62 2.53 -7.03
CA CYS A 91 -6.65 2.05 -6.05
C CYS A 91 -5.33 1.71 -6.74
N HIS A 92 -4.24 2.31 -6.27
CA HIS A 92 -2.91 2.06 -6.81
C HIS A 92 -1.87 1.79 -5.74
N PHE A 93 -0.87 1.03 -6.14
CA PHE A 93 0.34 0.75 -5.39
C PHE A 93 1.49 1.56 -5.96
N ALA A 94 2.20 2.28 -5.11
CA ALA A 94 3.30 3.12 -5.54
C ALA A 94 4.56 2.94 -4.71
N VAL A 95 5.72 3.10 -5.34
CA VAL A 95 7.03 2.97 -4.70
C VAL A 95 7.92 4.19 -4.96
N CYS A 96 8.79 4.47 -4.00
CA CYS A 96 9.79 5.53 -4.05
C CYS A 96 11.04 5.12 -3.27
N GLY A 97 12.23 5.39 -3.80
CA GLY A 97 13.51 5.01 -3.18
C GLY A 97 13.81 3.50 -3.23
N CYS A 98 13.07 2.72 -4.03
CA CYS A 98 13.27 1.28 -4.14
C CYS A 98 12.84 0.72 -5.49
N LYS A 99 13.26 -0.52 -5.72
CA LYS A 99 12.84 -1.38 -6.82
C LYS A 99 11.99 -2.52 -6.29
N ALA A 100 10.75 -2.62 -6.75
CA ALA A 100 9.79 -3.61 -6.32
C ALA A 100 9.26 -4.43 -7.51
N THR A 101 8.99 -5.70 -7.23
CA THR A 101 8.50 -6.71 -8.18
C THR A 101 7.40 -7.53 -7.52
N ASP A 102 6.76 -8.41 -8.29
CA ASP A 102 5.79 -9.40 -7.77
C ASP A 102 4.69 -8.76 -6.92
N PHE A 103 4.20 -7.61 -7.36
CA PHE A 103 3.09 -6.93 -6.72
C PHE A 103 1.79 -7.73 -6.87
N LEU A 104 1.17 -8.02 -5.73
CA LEU A 104 -0.06 -8.80 -5.62
C LEU A 104 -1.03 -8.09 -4.68
N VAL A 105 -2.32 -8.11 -5.01
CA VAL A 105 -3.39 -7.72 -4.09
C VAL A 105 -4.40 -8.84 -4.01
N GLU A 106 -4.77 -9.24 -2.81
CA GLU A 106 -5.80 -10.26 -2.59
C GLU A 106 -6.65 -9.93 -1.37
N ARG A 107 -7.80 -10.60 -1.23
CA ARG A 107 -8.66 -10.45 -0.06
C ARG A 107 -7.96 -11.01 1.18
N ALA A 108 -8.14 -10.35 2.32
CA ALA A 108 -7.46 -10.73 3.56
C ALA A 108 -7.83 -12.14 4.03
N ASP A 109 -9.08 -12.57 3.86
CA ASP A 109 -9.56 -13.92 4.17
C ASP A 109 -8.82 -15.01 3.35
N THR A 110 -8.60 -14.73 2.07
CA THR A 110 -7.90 -15.62 1.12
C THR A 110 -6.44 -15.74 1.51
N TYR A 111 -5.79 -14.62 1.82
CA TYR A 111 -4.42 -14.59 2.31
C TYR A 111 -4.27 -15.36 3.64
N ASP A 112 -5.09 -15.03 4.64
CA ASP A 112 -5.01 -15.62 5.98
C ASP A 112 -5.22 -17.14 5.95
N THR A 113 -6.14 -17.62 5.10
CA THR A 113 -6.34 -19.05 4.89
C THR A 113 -5.14 -19.70 4.19
N ALA A 114 -4.53 -19.03 3.21
CA ALA A 114 -3.36 -19.54 2.48
C ALA A 114 -2.10 -19.62 3.36
N VAL A 115 -1.92 -18.69 4.29
CA VAL A 115 -0.75 -18.65 5.20
C VAL A 115 -0.97 -19.42 6.51
N GLY A 116 -2.12 -20.08 6.70
CA GLY A 116 -2.40 -20.88 7.90
C GLY A 116 -2.64 -20.05 9.17
N GLY A 117 -3.11 -18.81 9.05
CA GLY A 117 -3.56 -17.99 10.19
C GLY A 117 -2.46 -17.31 11.02
N GLY A 118 -1.22 -17.19 10.54
CA GLY A 118 -0.12 -16.62 11.33
C GLY A 118 0.97 -15.93 10.52
N PHE A 119 0.69 -14.74 9.97
CA PHE A 119 1.73 -13.87 9.41
C PHE A 119 1.92 -12.62 10.29
N ARG A 120 3.14 -12.41 10.79
CA ARG A 120 3.54 -11.13 11.40
C ARG A 120 3.95 -10.17 10.28
N ALA A 121 3.18 -9.11 10.09
CA ALA A 121 3.58 -7.99 9.24
C ALA A 121 4.96 -7.48 9.64
N SER A 122 5.81 -7.17 8.65
CA SER A 122 7.20 -6.74 8.82
C SER A 122 7.36 -5.37 9.51
N SER A 123 6.26 -4.67 9.78
CA SER A 123 6.29 -3.34 10.38
C SER A 123 5.09 -3.17 11.32
N PRO A 124 5.26 -2.54 12.49
CA PRO A 124 4.13 -2.06 13.27
C PRO A 124 3.28 -1.18 12.37
N ALA A 125 2.00 -1.50 12.21
CA ALA A 125 1.06 -0.66 11.50
C ALA A 125 1.07 0.73 12.14
N THR A 126 1.77 1.68 11.53
CA THR A 126 1.53 3.09 11.79
C THR A 126 0.10 3.31 11.34
N ARG A 127 -0.84 3.27 12.30
CA ARG A 127 -2.21 3.64 12.04
C ARG A 127 -2.17 5.05 11.48
N CYS A 128 -2.42 5.20 10.19
CA CYS A 128 -2.86 6.47 9.63
C CYS A 128 -4.18 6.78 10.33
N ARG A 129 -4.11 7.44 11.50
CA ARG A 129 -5.27 8.05 12.11
C ARG A 129 -5.75 9.05 11.07
N ALA A 130 -6.89 8.76 10.44
CA ALA A 130 -7.64 9.76 9.72
C ALA A 130 -7.72 10.99 10.63
N HIS A 131 -7.02 12.06 10.26
CA HIS A 131 -7.06 13.31 10.99
C HIS A 131 -8.44 13.92 10.72
N ARG A 132 -9.43 13.46 11.49
CA ARG A 132 -10.70 14.15 11.64
C ARG A 132 -10.39 15.43 12.40
N SER A 133 -10.06 16.50 11.69
CA SER A 133 -10.08 17.84 12.29
C SER A 133 -11.53 18.22 12.55
N VAL A 134 -12.05 17.76 13.68
CA VAL A 134 -13.20 18.39 14.33
C VAL A 134 -12.69 19.73 14.85
N ARG A 135 -12.83 20.81 14.08
CA ARG A 135 -12.82 22.14 14.69
C ARG A 135 -14.18 22.36 15.33
N ARG A 136 -14.25 22.05 16.62
CA ARG A 136 -15.35 22.49 17.50
C ARG A 136 -15.39 24.02 17.52
N ALA A 137 -16.61 24.53 17.65
CA ALA A 137 -16.98 25.93 17.76
C ALA A 137 -16.10 26.72 18.73
N GLY A 138 -15.64 27.88 18.27
CA GLY A 138 -15.16 28.95 19.12
C GLY A 138 -16.26 30.01 19.24
N ASP A 139 -17.00 29.93 20.33
CA ASP A 139 -17.68 31.09 20.93
C ASP A 139 -16.61 32.00 21.53
N VAL A 140 -16.55 33.25 21.07
CA VAL A 140 -15.80 34.35 21.71
C VAL A 140 -16.65 35.62 21.58
N ARG A 141 -17.37 35.89 22.69
CA ARG A 141 -17.77 37.18 23.29
C ARG A 141 -17.99 38.39 22.39
#